data_AF-A0A8J5KYD4-F1
#
_entry.id   AF-A0A8J5KYD4-F1
#
_cell.length_a   1.000
_cell.length_b   1.000
_cell.length_c   1.000
_cell.angle_alpha   90.00
_cell.angle_beta   90.00
_cell.angle_gamma   90.00
#
_symmetry.space_group_name_H-M   'P 1'
#
loop_
_entity.id
_entity.type
_entity.pdbx_description
1 polymer ?
#
loop_
_entity_poly.entity_id
_entity_poly.type
_entity_poly.pdbx_seq_one_letter_code
_entity_poly.pdbx_strand_id
1 'polypeptide(L)'
;MDGGDARSAVHMGGFLSRRRYDPPSWASHLRPLPSHTFSLGHLPTPIHRWNLPHLSDGVEVWIKRDDLSGMQLGGNKVRTLEFLMADAIENGADCVITAGGIQSNHCRATAVAARYLNLGCYLILRTSKALVEKDLGLVGNLLVERLVGAHIDLVSKEEYAKIGSVVSSLLHAILPIREKFARASSQWIVNDHG
;
A
#
# COMPACT_ATOMS: atom_id res chain seq x y z
N MET A 1 -17.11 30.60 -36.05
CA MET A 1 -16.41 30.84 -34.79
C MET A 1 -17.38 30.48 -33.68
N ASP A 2 -17.24 29.28 -33.12
CA ASP A 2 -17.58 29.01 -31.72
C ASP A 2 -16.99 27.63 -31.37
N GLY A 3 -15.68 27.64 -31.12
CA GLY A 3 -14.98 26.52 -30.51
C GLY A 3 -15.17 26.62 -29.01
N GLY A 4 -16.25 26.03 -28.50
CA GLY A 4 -16.46 25.86 -27.07
C GLY A 4 -15.36 24.98 -26.50
N ASP A 5 -14.42 25.63 -25.81
CA ASP A 5 -13.26 25.04 -25.16
C ASP A 5 -13.72 24.08 -24.05
N ALA A 6 -13.68 22.77 -24.33
CA ALA A 6 -14.01 21.70 -23.38
C ALA A 6 -12.89 21.48 -22.33
N ARG A 7 -12.18 22.55 -21.95
CA ARG A 7 -11.10 22.53 -20.95
C ARG A 7 -11.46 23.38 -19.74
N SER A 8 -12.54 23.01 -19.05
CA SER A 8 -12.81 23.49 -17.70
C SER A 8 -13.81 22.58 -17.00
N ALA A 9 -13.39 21.34 -16.74
CA ALA A 9 -13.98 20.55 -15.68
C ALA A 9 -12.91 20.39 -14.61
N VAL A 10 -12.99 21.23 -13.57
CA VAL A 10 -12.29 21.03 -12.31
C VAL A 10 -12.65 19.62 -11.82
N HIS A 11 -11.71 18.68 -11.93
CA HIS A 11 -11.87 17.31 -11.43
C HIS A 11 -11.92 17.38 -9.89
N MET A 12 -13.12 17.56 -9.32
CA MET A 12 -13.33 17.37 -7.88
C MET A 12 -12.94 15.93 -7.53
N GLY A 13 -11.95 15.79 -6.65
CA GLY A 13 -11.14 14.59 -6.47
C GLY A 13 -11.91 13.30 -6.22
N GLY A 14 -11.86 12.40 -7.20
CA GLY A 14 -12.38 11.04 -7.11
C GLY A 14 -11.36 10.04 -6.57
N PHE A 15 -11.74 8.76 -6.56
CA PHE A 15 -10.81 7.66 -6.29
C PHE A 15 -9.57 7.72 -7.21
N LEU A 16 -8.39 7.41 -6.68
CA LEU A 16 -7.06 7.54 -7.31
C LEU A 16 -6.64 8.97 -7.70
N SER A 17 -7.23 10.00 -7.09
CA SER A 17 -6.75 11.38 -7.27
C SER A 17 -5.69 11.76 -6.24
N ARG A 18 -4.67 12.50 -6.68
CA ARG A 18 -3.74 13.20 -5.79
C ARG A 18 -4.43 14.44 -5.23
N ARG A 19 -4.34 14.65 -3.92
CA ARG A 19 -4.89 15.81 -3.21
C ARG A 19 -3.81 16.45 -2.36
N ARG A 20 -3.88 17.77 -2.20
CA ARG A 20 -3.06 18.48 -1.20
C ARG A 20 -3.50 18.03 0.20
N TYR A 21 -2.54 17.82 1.09
CA TYR A 21 -2.85 17.54 2.48
C TYR A 21 -2.89 18.85 3.28
N ASP A 22 -4.06 19.15 3.82
CA ASP A 22 -4.24 20.25 4.77
C ASP A 22 -4.46 19.65 6.16
N PRO A 23 -3.47 19.75 7.08
CA PRO A 23 -3.58 19.14 8.40
C PRO A 23 -4.67 19.83 9.22
N PRO A 24 -5.46 19.08 10.00
CA PRO A 24 -6.38 19.70 10.96
C PRO A 24 -5.59 20.50 12.00
N SER A 25 -6.26 21.46 12.66
CA SER A 25 -5.64 22.37 13.63
C SER A 25 -4.80 21.65 14.68
N TRP A 26 -5.31 20.55 15.24
CA TRP A 26 -4.60 19.74 16.23
C TRP A 26 -3.33 19.06 15.68
N ALA A 27 -3.21 18.82 14.37
CA ALA A 27 -2.04 18.19 13.74
C ALA A 27 -1.09 19.20 13.06
N SER A 28 -1.49 20.47 12.99
CA SER A 28 -0.75 21.54 12.28
C SER A 28 0.68 21.78 12.79
N HIS A 29 1.00 21.33 14.00
CA HIS A 29 2.33 21.44 14.61
C HIS A 29 3.25 20.25 14.31
N LEU A 30 2.72 19.14 13.78
CA LEU A 30 3.53 17.97 13.45
C LEU A 30 4.52 18.31 12.34
N ARG A 31 5.73 17.76 12.39
CA ARG A 31 6.76 17.92 11.36
C ARG A 31 7.54 16.60 11.19
N PRO A 32 7.92 16.22 9.95
CA PRO A 32 7.51 16.85 8.68
C PRO A 32 6.02 16.61 8.40
N LEU A 33 5.40 17.50 7.62
CA LEU A 33 4.03 17.28 7.11
C LEU A 33 4.10 16.76 5.69
N PRO A 34 3.33 15.72 5.35
CA PRO A 34 3.13 15.33 3.96
C PRO A 34 2.53 16.50 3.18
N SER A 35 3.01 16.72 1.95
CA SER A 35 2.49 17.74 1.05
C SER A 35 1.14 17.32 0.45
N HIS A 36 0.97 16.01 0.22
CA HIS A 36 -0.14 15.43 -0.52
C HIS A 36 -0.60 14.08 0.05
N THR A 37 -1.78 13.65 -0.40
CA THR A 37 -2.30 12.29 -0.27
C THR A 37 -2.80 11.77 -1.61
N PHE A 38 -2.92 10.45 -1.76
CA PHE A 38 -3.71 9.82 -2.80
C PHE A 38 -5.03 9.32 -2.23
N SER A 39 -6.14 9.63 -2.89
CA SER A 39 -7.46 9.12 -2.51
C SER A 39 -7.56 7.63 -2.82
N LEU A 40 -7.27 6.79 -1.84
CA LEU A 40 -7.35 5.32 -1.94
C LEU A 40 -8.51 4.76 -1.13
N GLY A 41 -9.08 5.53 -0.20
CA GLY A 41 -10.20 5.09 0.63
C GLY A 41 -11.50 5.85 0.39
N HIS A 42 -12.62 5.19 0.66
CA HIS A 42 -13.94 5.80 0.83
C HIS A 42 -14.05 6.30 2.27
N LEU A 43 -13.72 7.58 2.46
CA LEU A 43 -13.70 8.23 3.77
C LEU A 43 -14.69 9.42 3.80
N PRO A 44 -15.29 9.73 4.97
CA PRO A 44 -15.14 9.05 6.25
C PRO A 44 -15.91 7.72 6.32
N THR A 45 -15.35 6.72 7.00
CA THR A 45 -16.05 5.48 7.32
C THR A 45 -17.09 5.69 8.43
N PRO A 46 -18.19 4.92 8.48
CA PRO A 46 -19.24 5.13 9.47
C PRO A 46 -18.80 4.71 10.88
N ILE A 47 -19.53 5.23 11.88
CA ILE A 47 -19.45 4.80 13.28
C ILE A 47 -20.79 4.18 13.65
N HIS A 48 -20.81 2.91 14.03
CA HIS A 48 -22.03 2.19 14.37
C HIS A 48 -22.13 2.00 15.88
N ARG A 49 -23.31 2.27 16.44
CA ARG A 49 -23.64 1.80 17.79
C ARG A 49 -23.83 0.28 17.74
N TRP A 50 -23.25 -0.45 18.69
CA TRP A 50 -23.48 -1.88 18.84
C TRP A 50 -24.28 -2.15 20.11
N ASN A 51 -25.49 -2.68 19.93
CA ASN A 51 -26.35 -3.08 21.04
C ASN A 51 -25.94 -4.48 21.52
N LEU A 52 -24.89 -4.53 22.35
CA LEU A 52 -24.43 -5.78 22.96
C LEU A 52 -25.34 -6.14 24.15
N PRO A 53 -25.70 -7.42 24.32
CA PRO A 53 -26.45 -7.86 25.49
C PRO A 53 -25.56 -7.77 26.74
N HIS A 54 -26.17 -7.59 27.90
CA HIS A 54 -25.51 -7.58 29.22
C HIS A 54 -24.47 -6.46 29.45
N LEU A 55 -24.58 -5.33 28.74
CA LEU A 55 -23.84 -4.13 29.09
C LEU A 55 -24.36 -3.54 30.40
N SER A 56 -23.47 -3.00 31.23
CA SER A 56 -23.83 -2.25 32.43
C SER A 56 -24.61 -0.98 32.07
N ASP A 57 -25.49 -0.55 32.96
CA ASP A 57 -26.27 0.67 32.78
C ASP A 57 -25.35 1.88 32.52
N GLY A 58 -25.68 2.68 31.51
CA GLY A 58 -24.92 3.86 31.11
C GLY A 58 -23.69 3.59 30.22
N VAL A 59 -23.37 2.33 29.90
CA VAL A 59 -22.28 1.99 28.97
C VAL A 59 -22.81 1.86 27.54
N GLU A 60 -22.20 2.58 26.60
CA GLU A 60 -22.46 2.45 25.18
C GLU A 60 -21.23 1.96 24.42
N VAL A 61 -21.43 1.03 23.49
CA VAL A 61 -20.37 0.53 22.61
C VAL A 61 -20.58 1.06 21.20
N TRP A 62 -19.54 1.68 20.66
CA TRP A 62 -19.50 2.23 19.31
C TRP A 62 -18.32 1.65 18.54
N ILE A 63 -18.51 1.36 17.26
CA ILE A 63 -17.49 0.77 16.38
C ILE A 63 -17.19 1.73 15.24
N LYS A 64 -15.93 2.13 15.10
CA LYS A 64 -15.43 2.78 13.88
C LYS A 64 -15.20 1.74 12.79
N ARG A 65 -16.00 1.77 11.73
CA ARG A 65 -16.01 0.75 10.66
C ARG A 65 -14.94 0.97 9.59
N ASP A 66 -13.68 0.98 10.01
CA ASP A 66 -12.55 1.14 9.08
C ASP A 66 -12.35 -0.03 8.11
N ASP A 67 -13.02 -1.15 8.34
CA ASP A 67 -13.17 -2.23 7.36
C ASP A 67 -13.94 -1.80 6.10
N LEU A 68 -14.77 -0.75 6.18
CA LEU A 68 -15.56 -0.21 5.06
C LEU A 68 -14.83 0.89 4.27
N SER A 69 -13.51 0.97 4.37
CA SER A 69 -12.70 2.00 3.70
C SER A 69 -12.55 1.83 2.19
N GLY A 70 -13.09 0.78 1.56
CA GLY A 70 -13.32 0.73 0.10
C GLY A 70 -12.17 0.29 -0.83
N MET A 71 -10.89 0.35 -0.42
CA MET A 71 -9.77 -0.26 -1.17
C MET A 71 -9.84 -1.79 -1.05
N GLN A 72 -9.63 -2.62 -2.09
CA GLN A 72 -9.96 -4.07 -2.07
C GLN A 72 -9.66 -4.79 -0.74
N LEU A 73 -10.72 -5.30 -0.11
CA LEU A 73 -10.76 -5.92 1.24
C LEU A 73 -10.47 -4.98 2.43
N GLY A 74 -10.60 -3.67 2.20
CA GLY A 74 -10.68 -2.57 3.16
C GLY A 74 -9.57 -2.51 4.22
N GLY A 75 -9.91 -1.83 5.32
CA GLY A 75 -9.14 -1.80 6.55
C GLY A 75 -8.54 -0.43 6.88
N ASN A 76 -8.05 -0.32 8.12
CA ASN A 76 -7.42 0.89 8.63
C ASN A 76 -6.13 1.29 7.88
N LYS A 77 -5.42 0.33 7.28
CA LYS A 77 -4.13 0.57 6.59
C LYS A 77 -4.26 1.47 5.38
N VAL A 78 -5.45 1.54 4.75
CA VAL A 78 -5.73 2.46 3.64
C VAL A 78 -5.39 3.90 4.03
N ARG A 79 -5.75 4.33 5.24
CA ARG A 79 -5.53 5.71 5.72
C ARG A 79 -4.06 6.11 5.70
N THR A 80 -3.18 5.21 6.14
CA THR A 80 -1.73 5.46 6.15
C THR A 80 -1.16 5.39 4.73
N LEU A 81 -1.65 4.46 3.92
CA LEU A 81 -1.18 4.29 2.55
C LEU A 81 -1.49 5.48 1.64
N GLU A 82 -2.58 6.24 1.89
CA GLU A 82 -2.86 7.48 1.15
C GLU A 82 -1.67 8.46 1.20
N PHE A 83 -0.95 8.51 2.33
CA PHE A 83 0.23 9.37 2.51
C PHE A 83 1.50 8.71 1.95
N LEU A 84 1.76 7.45 2.31
CA LEU A 84 2.98 6.76 1.91
C LEU A 84 3.09 6.61 0.39
N MET A 85 1.96 6.37 -0.28
CA MET A 85 1.94 6.27 -1.73
C MET A 85 2.09 7.62 -2.42
N ALA A 86 1.58 8.70 -1.81
CA ALA A 86 1.80 10.05 -2.32
C ALA A 86 3.28 10.45 -2.26
N ASP A 87 3.93 10.12 -1.15
CA ASP A 87 5.36 10.32 -0.97
C ASP A 87 6.18 9.48 -1.97
N ALA A 88 5.86 8.19 -2.14
CA ALA A 88 6.55 7.34 -3.10
C ALA A 88 6.47 7.89 -4.54
N ILE A 89 5.29 8.34 -4.97
CA ILE A 89 5.10 8.94 -6.30
C ILE A 89 5.83 10.28 -6.42
N GLU A 90 5.82 11.12 -5.37
CA GLU A 90 6.53 12.40 -5.36
C GLU A 90 8.05 12.23 -5.48
N ASN A 91 8.60 11.17 -4.90
CA ASN A 91 10.02 10.82 -5.01
C ASN A 91 10.36 10.02 -6.27
N GLY A 92 9.40 9.80 -7.18
CA GLY A 92 9.63 9.10 -8.45
C GLY A 92 9.93 7.60 -8.28
N ALA A 93 9.42 6.97 -7.22
CA ALA A 93 9.56 5.53 -7.02
C ALA A 93 8.88 4.75 -8.16
N ASP A 94 9.49 3.65 -8.56
CA ASP A 94 8.92 2.67 -9.50
C ASP A 94 8.31 1.46 -8.81
N CYS A 95 8.65 1.25 -7.53
CA CYS A 95 8.16 0.15 -6.72
C CYS A 95 8.11 0.49 -5.22
N VAL A 96 7.38 -0.32 -4.46
CA VAL A 96 7.34 -0.29 -3.00
C VAL A 96 7.68 -1.66 -2.42
N ILE A 97 8.30 -1.66 -1.24
CA ILE A 97 8.68 -2.88 -0.52
C ILE A 97 8.05 -2.83 0.86
N THR A 98 7.41 -3.93 1.29
CA THR A 98 6.95 -4.08 2.67
C THR A 98 7.09 -5.52 3.16
N ALA A 99 6.94 -5.71 4.46
CA ALA A 99 7.17 -6.99 5.11
C ALA A 99 6.04 -7.30 6.13
N GLY A 100 5.73 -8.58 6.31
CA GLY A 100 4.69 -9.01 7.23
C GLY A 100 4.57 -10.53 7.31
N GLY A 101 3.48 -11.04 7.90
CA GLY A 101 3.14 -12.47 7.80
C GLY A 101 2.37 -12.78 6.50
N ILE A 102 2.27 -14.06 6.14
CA ILE A 102 1.55 -14.52 4.94
C ILE A 102 0.11 -13.98 4.83
N GLN A 103 -0.58 -13.80 5.95
CA GLN A 103 -1.96 -13.29 5.98
C GLN A 103 -2.02 -11.83 6.44
N SER A 104 -0.98 -11.04 6.18
CA SER A 104 -0.91 -9.64 6.57
C SER A 104 -1.88 -8.76 5.77
N ASN A 105 -2.87 -8.16 6.45
CA ASN A 105 -3.73 -7.16 5.83
C ASN A 105 -2.95 -5.92 5.34
N HIS A 106 -1.81 -5.60 5.97
CA HIS A 106 -0.95 -4.51 5.51
C HIS A 106 -0.28 -4.84 4.19
N CYS A 107 0.32 -6.03 4.04
CA CYS A 107 0.98 -6.45 2.81
C CYS A 107 0.01 -6.46 1.63
N ARG A 108 -1.17 -7.08 1.83
CA ARG A 108 -2.26 -7.04 0.86
C ARG A 108 -2.64 -5.62 0.46
N ALA A 109 -2.91 -4.76 1.43
CA ALA A 109 -3.33 -3.39 1.16
C ALA A 109 -2.24 -2.62 0.38
N THR A 110 -0.97 -2.77 0.77
CA THR A 110 0.16 -2.15 0.06
C THR A 110 0.25 -2.64 -1.38
N ALA A 111 0.12 -3.94 -1.62
CA ALA A 111 0.16 -4.52 -2.97
C ALA A 111 -0.98 -4.01 -3.87
N VAL A 112 -2.19 -3.93 -3.32
CA VAL A 112 -3.36 -3.37 -4.03
C VAL A 112 -3.13 -1.89 -4.36
N ALA A 113 -2.69 -1.09 -3.38
CA ALA A 113 -2.43 0.33 -3.57
C ALA A 113 -1.31 0.60 -4.61
N ALA A 114 -0.23 -0.18 -4.55
CA ALA A 114 0.86 -0.11 -5.52
C ALA A 114 0.34 -0.40 -6.94
N ARG A 115 -0.46 -1.45 -7.11
CA ARG A 115 -1.05 -1.79 -8.41
C ARG A 115 -1.95 -0.68 -8.95
N TYR A 116 -2.76 -0.05 -8.11
CA TYR A 116 -3.59 1.08 -8.54
C TYR A 116 -2.80 2.26 -9.09
N LEU A 117 -1.61 2.48 -8.56
CA LEU A 117 -0.74 3.60 -8.89
C LEU A 117 0.35 3.21 -9.89
N ASN A 118 0.24 2.04 -10.51
CA ASN A 118 1.22 1.49 -11.46
C ASN A 118 2.64 1.35 -10.89
N LEU A 119 2.76 1.04 -9.60
CA LEU A 119 4.01 0.72 -8.92
C LEU A 119 4.21 -0.79 -8.84
N GLY A 120 5.46 -1.24 -8.94
CA GLY A 120 5.86 -2.57 -8.53
C GLY A 120 5.66 -2.77 -7.03
N CYS A 121 5.43 -4.00 -6.58
CA CYS A 121 5.33 -4.32 -5.16
C CYS A 121 6.12 -5.57 -4.82
N TYR A 122 7.01 -5.46 -3.83
CA TYR A 122 7.77 -6.58 -3.27
C TYR A 122 7.35 -6.82 -1.83
N LEU A 123 6.97 -8.05 -1.53
CA LEU A 123 6.47 -8.49 -0.23
C LEU A 123 7.43 -9.51 0.37
N ILE A 124 7.98 -9.19 1.54
CA ILE A 124 8.75 -10.14 2.34
C ILE A 124 7.81 -10.77 3.37
N LEU A 125 7.36 -12.00 3.11
CA LEU A 125 6.35 -12.67 3.92
C LEU A 125 6.98 -13.73 4.83
N ARG A 126 6.88 -13.47 6.13
CA ARG A 126 7.37 -14.35 7.19
C ARG A 126 6.50 -15.60 7.32
N THR A 127 7.16 -16.74 7.30
CA THR A 127 6.58 -18.08 7.50
C THR A 127 7.47 -18.96 8.38
N SER A 128 7.06 -20.20 8.64
CA SER A 128 7.93 -21.18 9.30
C SER A 128 8.96 -21.73 8.31
N LYS A 129 10.13 -22.14 8.82
CA LYS A 129 11.22 -22.69 7.98
C LYS A 129 10.76 -23.84 7.07
N ALA A 130 9.85 -24.69 7.55
CA ALA A 130 9.31 -25.82 6.80
C ALA A 130 8.40 -25.43 5.61
N LEU A 131 8.00 -24.15 5.53
CA LEU A 131 7.07 -23.62 4.56
C LEU A 131 7.72 -22.64 3.57
N VAL A 132 8.98 -22.23 3.78
CA VAL A 132 9.70 -21.27 2.91
C VAL A 132 9.76 -21.75 1.46
N GLU A 133 10.10 -23.03 1.26
CA GLU A 133 10.27 -23.64 -0.05
C GLU A 133 8.98 -24.27 -0.61
N LYS A 134 7.83 -24.08 0.06
CA LYS A 134 6.56 -24.70 -0.36
C LYS A 134 5.66 -23.68 -1.03
N ASP A 135 4.99 -24.10 -2.09
CA ASP A 135 3.86 -23.33 -2.60
C ASP A 135 2.70 -23.41 -1.60
N LEU A 136 2.36 -22.25 -1.03
CA LEU A 136 1.26 -22.09 -0.08
C LEU A 136 -0.11 -21.97 -0.76
N GLY A 137 -0.14 -22.04 -2.09
CA GLY A 137 -1.35 -22.01 -2.89
C GLY A 137 -2.03 -20.64 -2.92
N LEU A 138 -3.33 -20.67 -3.17
CA LEU A 138 -4.15 -19.47 -3.41
C LEU A 138 -5.15 -19.25 -2.27
N VAL A 139 -4.66 -18.83 -1.10
CA VAL A 139 -5.46 -18.73 0.12
C VAL A 139 -5.41 -17.34 0.75
N GLY A 140 -6.58 -16.77 1.05
CA GLY A 140 -6.71 -15.52 1.82
C GLY A 140 -6.01 -14.34 1.16
N ASN A 141 -5.22 -13.59 1.93
CA ASN A 141 -4.48 -12.42 1.45
C ASN A 141 -3.46 -12.79 0.35
N LEU A 142 -2.84 -13.96 0.45
CA LEU A 142 -1.85 -14.43 -0.53
C LEU A 142 -2.44 -14.57 -1.95
N LEU A 143 -3.71 -14.99 -2.04
CA LEU A 143 -4.41 -15.02 -3.33
C LEU A 143 -4.49 -13.62 -3.93
N VAL A 144 -4.88 -12.62 -3.13
CA VAL A 144 -5.03 -11.24 -3.61
C VAL A 144 -3.68 -10.66 -4.02
N GLU A 145 -2.64 -10.87 -3.20
CA GLU A 145 -1.28 -10.42 -3.48
C GLU A 145 -0.75 -10.98 -4.82
N ARG A 146 -1.00 -12.27 -5.09
CA ARG A 146 -0.68 -12.90 -6.39
C ARG A 146 -1.51 -12.36 -7.54
N LEU A 147 -2.82 -12.14 -7.34
CA LEU A 147 -3.72 -11.59 -8.37
C LEU A 147 -3.32 -10.17 -8.80
N VAL A 148 -2.90 -9.33 -7.85
CA VAL A 148 -2.37 -7.99 -8.13
C VAL A 148 -0.90 -8.03 -8.54
N GLY A 149 -0.33 -9.22 -8.80
CA GLY A 149 1.00 -9.43 -9.33
C GLY A 149 2.13 -8.87 -8.48
N ALA A 150 2.02 -8.95 -7.15
CA ALA A 150 3.12 -8.64 -6.25
C ALA A 150 4.23 -9.71 -6.35
N HIS A 151 5.48 -9.29 -6.23
CA HIS A 151 6.61 -10.17 -6.01
C HIS A 151 6.62 -10.61 -4.55
N ILE A 152 6.74 -11.91 -4.29
CA ILE A 152 6.58 -12.49 -2.96
C ILE A 152 7.80 -13.32 -2.62
N ASP A 153 8.53 -12.90 -1.60
CA ASP A 153 9.65 -13.63 -1.02
C ASP A 153 9.21 -14.19 0.33
N LEU A 154 9.14 -15.52 0.43
CA LEU A 154 8.90 -16.19 1.69
C LEU A 154 10.21 -16.27 2.47
N VAL A 155 10.17 -15.89 3.74
CA VAL A 155 11.33 -15.97 4.64
C VAL A 155 10.97 -16.65 5.95
N SER A 156 11.91 -17.38 6.52
CA SER A 156 11.76 -17.93 7.86
C SER A 156 11.69 -16.82 8.91
N LYS A 157 11.21 -17.15 10.12
CA LYS A 157 11.18 -16.18 11.23
C LYS A 157 12.58 -15.70 11.60
N GLU A 158 13.56 -16.59 11.50
CA GLU A 158 14.97 -16.34 11.81
C GLU A 158 15.60 -15.38 10.80
N GLU A 159 15.31 -15.56 9.51
CA GLU A 159 15.72 -14.63 8.45
C GLU A 159 15.02 -13.29 8.61
N TYR A 160 13.71 -13.29 8.87
CA TYR A 160 12.95 -12.06 9.08
C TYR A 160 13.50 -11.22 10.24
N ALA A 161 13.94 -11.86 11.34
CA ALA A 161 14.56 -11.15 12.46
C ALA A 161 15.88 -10.46 12.07
N LYS A 162 16.65 -11.06 11.17
CA LYS A 162 17.87 -10.46 10.60
C LYS A 162 17.55 -9.34 9.60
N ILE A 163 16.46 -9.50 8.85
CA ILE A 163 15.96 -8.53 7.86
C ILE A 163 15.29 -7.33 8.54
N GLY A 164 14.76 -7.47 9.76
CA GLY A 164 14.11 -6.38 10.49
C GLY A 164 14.97 -5.12 10.65
N SER A 165 16.30 -5.27 10.72
CA SER A 165 17.24 -4.14 10.70
C SER A 165 17.45 -3.55 9.31
N VAL A 166 17.22 -4.31 8.24
CA VAL A 166 17.43 -3.95 6.83
C VAL A 166 16.17 -3.40 6.16
N VAL A 167 14.96 -3.86 6.50
CA VAL A 167 13.71 -3.28 5.98
C VAL A 167 13.52 -1.85 6.51
N SER A 168 13.97 -1.56 7.73
CA SER A 168 14.07 -0.17 8.22
C SER A 168 15.04 0.67 7.39
N SER A 169 16.11 0.06 6.86
CA SER A 169 17.09 0.71 5.99
C SER A 169 16.64 0.80 4.53
N LEU A 170 15.84 -0.16 4.04
CA LEU A 170 15.22 -0.15 2.71
C LEU A 170 14.08 0.86 2.61
N LEU A 171 13.38 1.12 3.72
CA LEU A 171 12.45 2.25 3.86
C LEU A 171 13.14 3.61 3.63
N HIS A 172 14.45 3.71 3.87
CA HIS A 172 15.26 4.90 3.54
C HIS A 172 15.91 4.84 2.16
N ALA A 173 15.89 3.70 1.47
CA ALA A 173 16.60 3.45 0.22
C ALA A 173 15.65 3.27 -0.97
N ILE A 174 14.64 4.13 -1.09
CA ILE A 174 13.90 4.37 -2.33
C ILE A 174 14.79 5.25 -3.24
N LEU A 175 15.91 4.69 -3.68
CA LEU A 175 16.76 5.17 -4.78
C LEU A 175 17.26 3.91 -5.53
N PRO A 176 17.40 3.99 -6.86
CA PRO A 176 16.80 3.10 -7.84
C PRO A 176 17.33 1.65 -7.78
N ILE A 177 16.43 0.68 -7.58
CA ILE A 177 16.72 -0.74 -7.80
C ILE A 177 16.70 -1.00 -9.31
N ARG A 178 17.71 -0.46 -10.02
CA ARG A 178 17.92 -0.72 -11.46
C ARG A 178 18.92 -1.82 -11.77
N GLU A 179 19.59 -2.43 -10.78
CA GLU A 179 20.73 -3.32 -11.08
C GLU A 179 20.58 -4.79 -10.64
N LYS A 180 19.53 -5.17 -9.90
CA LYS A 180 19.40 -6.56 -9.41
C LYS A 180 18.49 -7.48 -10.23
N PHE A 181 17.63 -6.96 -11.11
CA PHE A 181 16.75 -7.79 -11.95
C PHE A 181 17.14 -7.86 -13.44
N ALA A 182 18.20 -7.14 -13.86
CA ALA A 182 18.65 -7.13 -15.26
C ALA A 182 19.57 -8.32 -15.67
N ARG A 183 19.74 -9.35 -14.83
CA ARG A 183 20.64 -10.50 -15.12
C ARG A 183 19.94 -11.85 -15.40
N ALA A 184 18.66 -11.82 -15.79
CA ALA A 184 17.93 -13.04 -16.19
C ALA A 184 17.16 -12.89 -17.51
N SER A 185 17.75 -12.23 -18.51
CA SER A 185 17.41 -12.43 -19.92
C SER A 185 18.59 -12.06 -20.82
N SER A 186 19.48 -13.03 -21.04
CA SER A 186 20.45 -12.97 -22.13
C SER A 186 19.73 -13.35 -23.42
N GLN A 187 20.00 -12.62 -24.51
CA GLN A 187 19.35 -12.65 -25.84
C GLN A 187 17.98 -11.95 -25.78
N TRP A 188 17.75 -10.81 -26.44
CA TRP A 188 17.89 -10.56 -27.87
C TRP A 188 18.11 -9.07 -28.18
N ILE A 189 18.71 -8.82 -29.35
CA ILE A 189 18.83 -7.55 -30.10
C ILE A 189 20.09 -6.72 -29.81
N VAL A 190 21.12 -7.13 -30.56
CA VAL A 190 22.13 -6.32 -31.22
C VAL A 190 21.49 -5.07 -31.86
N ASN A 191 22.02 -3.89 -31.61
CA ASN A 191 22.48 -3.02 -32.70
C ASN A 191 23.45 -1.96 -32.20
N ASP A 192 24.65 -2.16 -32.71
CA ASP A 192 25.72 -1.19 -32.88
C ASP A 192 25.31 -0.13 -33.92
N HIS A 193 26.10 0.94 -34.00
CA HIS A 193 26.14 2.03 -34.99
C HIS A 193 25.42 3.34 -34.64
N GLY A 194 26.24 4.37 -34.39
CA GLY A 194 25.88 5.78 -34.48
C GLY A 194 26.70 6.66 -33.54
#